data_AF-Q142J5-F1
#
_entry.id   AF-Q142J5-F1
#
_cell.length_a   1.000
_cell.length_b   1.000
_cell.length_c   1.000
_cell.angle_alpha   90.00
_cell.angle_beta   90.00
_cell.angle_gamma   90.00
#
_symmetry.space_group_name_H-M   'P 1'
#
loop_
_entity.id
_entity.type
_entity.pdbx_description
1 polymer ?
#
loop_
_entity_poly.entity_id
_entity_poly.type
_entity_poly.pdbx_seq_one_letter_code
_entity_poly.pdbx_strand_id
1 'polypeptide(L)'
;MNGASVADGTARATQPGTERVTQHDGQHDAPHEPLSPDDPLAPLPFNPYKGNRGVTRAWHAMKNSLAGFRVAIREESAFRQELTLAAILIPCGVLVPVDPVSRVLLLGSVLLVLIVELLNSSVEAAIDRISLERHELSRRAKDLGSAAVMVALGMCLMTWLLIVGPLVVQWLKAWL
;
A
#
# COMPACT_ATOMS: atom_id res chain seq x y z
N MET A 1 -53.13 -62.14 44.92
CA MET A 1 -53.32 -63.52 44.42
C MET A 1 -53.00 -63.49 42.94
N ASN A 2 -51.74 -63.76 42.56
CA ASN A 2 -51.21 -65.05 42.06
C ASN A 2 -51.32 -65.13 40.52
N GLY A 3 -50.29 -65.44 39.72
CA GLY A 3 -48.84 -65.62 39.99
C GLY A 3 -48.14 -66.45 38.88
N ALA A 4 -46.78 -66.43 38.84
CA ALA A 4 -45.88 -67.43 38.21
C ALA A 4 -45.92 -67.66 36.67
N SER A 5 -44.88 -68.17 35.95
CA SER A 5 -43.41 -68.33 36.17
C SER A 5 -42.72 -69.00 34.95
N VAL A 6 -41.41 -68.73 34.67
CA VAL A 6 -40.40 -69.56 33.92
C VAL A 6 -40.65 -69.82 32.39
N ALA A 7 -39.79 -69.44 31.41
CA ALA A 7 -38.38 -69.79 31.04
C ALA A 7 -38.23 -71.23 30.43
N ASP A 8 -37.29 -71.59 29.52
CA ASP A 8 -36.05 -71.00 28.95
C ASP A 8 -35.67 -71.66 27.58
N GLY A 9 -34.58 -71.25 26.87
CA GLY A 9 -33.89 -72.12 25.88
C GLY A 9 -33.18 -71.51 24.64
N THR A 10 -31.85 -71.72 24.52
CA THR A 10 -30.94 -71.33 23.41
C THR A 10 -30.96 -72.21 22.14
N ALA A 11 -30.62 -71.66 20.95
CA ALA A 11 -29.79 -72.34 19.91
C ALA A 11 -29.30 -71.39 18.77
N ARG A 12 -28.06 -71.63 18.26
CA ARG A 12 -27.48 -71.04 17.02
C ARG A 12 -27.59 -72.05 15.86
N ALA A 13 -27.71 -71.59 14.60
CA ALA A 13 -26.97 -72.16 13.45
C ALA A 13 -27.05 -71.34 12.15
N THR A 14 -25.88 -71.18 11.51
CA THR A 14 -25.55 -70.58 10.21
C THR A 14 -26.14 -71.32 8.99
N GLN A 15 -26.43 -70.62 7.88
CA GLN A 15 -26.10 -71.08 6.51
C GLN A 15 -25.76 -69.89 5.57
N PRO A 16 -24.83 -70.04 4.60
CA PRO A 16 -24.43 -69.00 3.65
C PRO A 16 -25.21 -69.06 2.32
N GLY A 17 -25.40 -67.92 1.65
CA GLY A 17 -26.10 -67.81 0.37
C GLY A 17 -25.19 -67.33 -0.78
N THR A 18 -25.28 -68.01 -1.91
CA THR A 18 -24.43 -67.84 -3.11
C THR A 18 -25.02 -66.82 -4.10
N GLU A 19 -24.15 -66.11 -4.82
CA GLU A 19 -24.37 -65.41 -6.11
C GLU A 19 -25.50 -64.37 -6.25
N ARG A 20 -25.09 -63.12 -6.55
CA ARG A 20 -25.33 -62.57 -7.90
C ARG A 20 -24.36 -61.44 -8.26
N VAL A 21 -23.73 -61.53 -9.43
CA VAL A 21 -23.07 -60.38 -10.07
C VAL A 21 -24.17 -59.43 -10.53
N THR A 22 -24.29 -58.28 -9.86
CA THR A 22 -25.01 -57.12 -10.40
C THR A 22 -23.98 -56.14 -10.93
N GLN A 23 -23.75 -56.21 -12.24
CA GLN A 23 -23.06 -55.21 -13.02
C GLN A 23 -23.94 -53.94 -13.00
N HIS A 24 -23.72 -53.08 -12.01
CA HIS A 24 -24.37 -51.79 -11.94
C HIS A 24 -23.52 -50.79 -12.72
N ASP A 25 -23.86 -50.62 -14.00
CA ASP A 25 -23.48 -49.41 -14.71
C ASP A 25 -23.98 -48.24 -13.88
N GLY A 26 -23.02 -47.46 -13.41
CA GLY A 26 -23.18 -46.58 -12.26
C GLY A 26 -22.17 -45.48 -12.37
N GLN A 27 -22.39 -44.63 -13.39
CA GLN A 27 -21.88 -43.27 -13.51
C GLN A 27 -22.09 -42.59 -12.14
N HIS A 28 -21.09 -42.69 -11.27
CA HIS A 28 -21.06 -41.94 -10.02
C HIS A 28 -20.65 -40.51 -10.38
N ASP A 29 -21.63 -39.76 -10.87
CA ASP A 29 -21.63 -38.30 -10.83
C ASP A 29 -21.76 -37.87 -9.34
N ALA A 30 -20.72 -38.20 -8.57
CA ALA A 30 -20.55 -37.66 -7.24
C ALA A 30 -20.43 -36.14 -7.38
N PRO A 31 -21.19 -35.33 -6.61
CA PRO A 31 -20.97 -33.90 -6.57
C PRO A 31 -19.51 -33.67 -6.18
N HIS A 32 -18.73 -33.09 -7.10
CA HIS A 32 -17.34 -32.74 -6.79
C HIS A 32 -17.35 -31.76 -5.63
N GLU A 33 -16.94 -32.21 -4.45
CA GLU A 33 -16.77 -31.35 -3.29
C GLU A 33 -15.76 -30.25 -3.69
N PRO A 34 -16.14 -28.96 -3.61
CA PRO A 34 -15.28 -27.90 -4.09
C PRO A 34 -14.01 -27.87 -3.23
N LEU A 35 -12.86 -28.09 -3.89
CA LEU A 35 -11.53 -28.08 -3.27
C LEU A 35 -11.38 -26.87 -2.35
N SER A 36 -10.89 -27.11 -1.13
CA SER A 36 -10.66 -26.05 -0.15
C SER A 36 -9.70 -24.99 -0.72
N PRO A 37 -9.85 -23.69 -0.39
CA PRO A 37 -8.97 -22.62 -0.88
C PRO A 37 -7.47 -22.84 -0.62
N ASP A 38 -7.14 -23.70 0.37
CA ASP A 38 -5.77 -24.02 0.80
C ASP A 38 -5.26 -25.37 0.24
N ASP A 39 -6.00 -26.04 -0.66
CA ASP A 39 -5.57 -27.32 -1.25
C ASP A 39 -4.36 -27.12 -2.18
N PRO A 40 -3.23 -27.82 -1.98
CA PRO A 40 -2.03 -27.66 -2.80
C PRO A 40 -2.18 -28.13 -4.26
N LEU A 41 -3.27 -28.82 -4.61
CA LEU A 41 -3.65 -29.18 -5.98
C LEU A 41 -4.73 -28.27 -6.57
N ALA A 42 -5.25 -27.28 -5.83
CA ALA A 42 -6.19 -26.30 -6.36
C ALA A 42 -5.53 -25.46 -7.49
N PRO A 43 -6.20 -25.28 -8.65
CA PRO A 43 -5.75 -24.32 -9.65
C PRO A 43 -5.68 -22.92 -9.04
N LEU A 44 -4.49 -22.31 -9.04
CA LEU A 44 -4.29 -20.96 -8.51
C LEU A 44 -5.34 -20.00 -9.09
N PRO A 45 -6.01 -19.18 -8.26
CA PRO A 45 -7.13 -18.37 -8.71
C PRO A 45 -6.72 -17.47 -9.88
N PHE A 46 -7.56 -17.43 -10.92
CA PHE A 46 -7.34 -16.60 -12.11
C PHE A 46 -7.17 -15.14 -11.69
N ASN A 47 -5.93 -14.64 -11.72
CA ASN A 47 -5.62 -13.27 -11.33
C ASN A 47 -6.02 -12.32 -12.48
N PRO A 48 -7.12 -11.53 -12.33
CA PRO A 48 -7.64 -10.71 -13.44
C PRO A 48 -6.70 -9.57 -13.83
N TYR A 49 -5.73 -9.25 -12.97
CA TYR A 49 -4.74 -8.19 -13.20
C TYR A 49 -3.52 -8.66 -14.00
N LYS A 50 -3.42 -9.95 -14.34
CA LYS A 50 -2.34 -10.52 -15.17
C LYS A 50 -2.57 -10.29 -16.68
N GLY A 51 -3.03 -9.08 -17.05
CA GLY A 51 -3.53 -8.76 -18.39
C GLY A 51 -2.79 -7.67 -19.18
N ASN A 52 -2.29 -6.60 -18.54
CA ASN A 52 -1.77 -5.41 -19.24
C ASN A 52 -0.26 -5.22 -19.04
N ARG A 53 0.54 -5.53 -20.07
CA ARG A 53 2.01 -5.48 -20.03
C ARG A 53 2.53 -4.03 -20.04
N GLY A 54 3.45 -3.73 -19.11
CA GLY A 54 4.38 -2.58 -19.20
C GLY A 54 3.74 -1.20 -19.40
N VAL A 55 3.80 -0.72 -20.65
CA VAL A 55 3.61 0.70 -21.02
C VAL A 55 2.21 1.21 -20.66
N THR A 56 1.15 0.45 -20.93
CA THR A 56 -0.22 0.87 -20.61
C THR A 56 -0.40 1.08 -19.10
N ARG A 57 0.23 0.24 -18.27
CA ARG A 57 0.18 0.37 -16.80
C ARG A 57 1.01 1.57 -16.31
N ALA A 58 2.16 1.82 -16.92
CA ALA A 58 2.96 3.01 -16.64
C ALA A 58 2.23 4.31 -17.03
N TRP A 59 1.51 4.32 -18.17
CA TRP A 59 0.67 5.44 -18.59
C TRP A 59 -0.50 5.68 -17.63
N HIS A 60 -1.20 4.63 -17.19
CA HIS A 60 -2.25 4.77 -16.17
C HIS A 60 -1.70 5.27 -14.82
N ALA A 61 -0.54 4.77 -14.39
CA ALA A 61 0.14 5.27 -13.20
C ALA A 61 0.49 6.76 -13.33
N MET A 62 1.13 7.16 -14.43
CA MET A 62 1.48 8.55 -14.74
C MET A 62 0.24 9.46 -14.75
N LYS A 63 -0.84 9.04 -15.41
CA LYS A 63 -2.13 9.77 -15.43
C LYS A 63 -2.72 9.93 -14.02
N ASN A 64 -2.64 8.89 -13.17
CA ASN A 64 -3.09 8.97 -11.79
C ASN A 64 -2.18 9.88 -10.94
N SER A 65 -0.85 9.85 -11.13
CA SER A 65 0.07 10.78 -10.48
C SER A 65 -0.23 12.24 -10.85
N LEU A 66 -0.48 12.53 -12.14
CA LEU A 66 -0.90 13.84 -12.63
C LEU A 66 -2.25 14.29 -12.05
N ALA A 67 -3.17 13.36 -11.78
CA ALA A 67 -4.42 13.66 -11.09
C ALA A 67 -4.18 13.97 -9.60
N GLY A 68 -3.35 13.19 -8.91
CA GLY A 68 -2.97 13.44 -7.50
C GLY A 68 -2.30 14.79 -7.30
N PHE A 69 -1.31 15.14 -8.14
CA PHE A 69 -0.69 16.47 -8.14
C PHE A 69 -1.72 17.60 -8.34
N ARG A 70 -2.71 17.42 -9.22
CA ARG A 70 -3.76 18.44 -9.44
C ARG A 70 -4.65 18.63 -8.21
N VAL A 71 -4.96 17.55 -7.48
CA VAL A 71 -5.72 17.63 -6.22
C VAL A 71 -4.89 18.36 -5.15
N ALA A 72 -3.64 17.93 -4.92
CA ALA A 72 -2.75 18.57 -3.95
C ALA A 72 -2.58 20.07 -4.18
N ILE A 73 -2.35 20.51 -5.44
CA ILE A 73 -2.25 21.95 -5.78
C ILE A 73 -3.54 22.71 -5.43
N ARG A 74 -4.70 22.09 -5.64
CA ARG A 74 -6.00 22.76 -5.49
C ARG A 74 -6.44 22.84 -4.03
N GLU A 75 -6.29 21.75 -3.29
CA GLU A 75 -6.91 21.60 -1.97
C GLU A 75 -5.92 21.97 -0.85
N GLU A 76 -4.62 21.69 -1.00
CA GLU A 76 -3.62 21.91 0.04
C GLU A 76 -2.90 23.27 -0.11
N SER A 77 -3.06 24.14 0.90
CA SER A 77 -2.43 25.45 0.93
C SER A 77 -0.93 25.39 1.24
N ALA A 78 -0.51 24.45 2.10
CA ALA A 78 0.89 24.20 2.43
C ALA A 78 1.66 23.66 1.20
N PHE A 79 1.16 22.60 0.54
CA PHE A 79 1.73 22.12 -0.72
C PHE A 79 1.91 23.20 -1.80
N ARG A 80 0.99 24.19 -1.91
CA ARG A 80 1.19 25.33 -2.83
C ARG A 80 2.36 26.23 -2.44
N GLN A 81 2.59 26.46 -1.14
CA GLN A 81 3.73 27.25 -0.66
C GLN A 81 5.04 26.51 -0.97
N GLU A 82 5.10 25.21 -0.69
CA GLU A 82 6.28 24.39 -0.97
C GLU A 82 6.54 24.23 -2.47
N LEU A 83 5.50 24.09 -3.30
CA LEU A 83 5.62 24.05 -4.75
C LEU A 83 6.11 25.40 -5.31
N THR A 84 5.70 26.51 -4.70
CA THR A 84 6.20 27.86 -5.05
C THR A 84 7.68 27.98 -4.67
N LEU A 85 8.07 27.51 -3.48
CA LEU A 85 9.46 27.45 -3.05
C LEU A 85 10.29 26.57 -4.01
N ALA A 86 9.79 25.41 -4.40
CA ALA A 86 10.45 24.51 -5.34
C ALA A 86 10.61 25.13 -6.74
N ALA A 87 9.60 25.85 -7.22
CA ALA A 87 9.66 26.59 -8.49
C ALA A 87 10.74 27.68 -8.52
N ILE A 88 11.18 28.18 -7.36
CA ILE A 88 12.29 29.13 -7.21
C ILE A 88 13.61 28.38 -7.01
N LEU A 89 13.65 27.44 -6.06
CA LEU A 89 14.88 26.75 -5.64
C LEU A 89 15.40 25.78 -6.71
N ILE A 90 14.56 25.13 -7.51
CA ILE A 90 15.03 24.21 -8.57
C ILE A 90 15.83 24.97 -9.66
N PRO A 91 15.32 26.06 -10.27
CA PRO A 91 16.12 26.89 -11.17
C PRO A 91 17.41 27.40 -10.54
N CYS A 92 17.35 27.93 -9.31
CA CYS A 92 18.54 28.39 -8.60
C CYS A 92 19.58 27.27 -8.41
N GLY A 93 19.17 26.06 -8.00
CA GLY A 93 20.05 24.91 -7.79
C GLY A 93 20.68 24.38 -9.08
N VAL A 94 20.01 24.54 -10.22
CA VAL A 94 20.59 24.25 -11.54
C VAL A 94 21.65 25.30 -11.93
N LEU A 95 21.34 26.59 -11.74
CA LEU A 95 22.17 27.72 -12.17
C LEU A 95 23.41 27.96 -11.29
N VAL A 96 23.38 27.57 -10.01
CA VAL A 96 24.52 27.74 -9.10
C VAL A 96 25.72 26.90 -9.56
N PRO A 97 26.94 27.47 -9.61
CA PRO A 97 28.16 26.80 -10.08
C PRO A 97 28.75 25.88 -9.00
N VAL A 98 28.06 24.77 -8.74
CA VAL A 98 28.51 23.69 -7.84
C VAL A 98 28.78 22.39 -8.60
N ASP A 99 29.50 21.49 -7.93
CA ASP A 99 29.80 20.15 -8.42
C ASP A 99 28.51 19.28 -8.55
N PRO A 100 28.57 18.15 -9.27
CA PRO A 100 27.41 17.30 -9.50
C PRO A 100 26.75 16.76 -8.23
N VAL A 101 27.51 16.41 -7.19
CA VAL A 101 26.98 15.86 -5.94
C VAL A 101 26.22 16.95 -5.17
N SER A 102 26.83 18.13 -5.02
CA SER A 102 26.17 19.28 -4.42
C SER A 102 24.88 19.68 -5.16
N ARG A 103 24.88 19.64 -6.51
CA ARG A 103 23.67 19.89 -7.30
C ARG A 103 22.58 18.84 -7.04
N VAL A 104 22.94 17.56 -6.95
CA VAL A 104 22.00 16.48 -6.60
C VAL A 104 21.43 16.68 -5.19
N LEU A 105 22.23 17.13 -4.22
CA LEU A 105 21.75 17.44 -2.86
C LEU A 105 20.80 18.65 -2.82
N LEU A 106 21.11 19.73 -3.54
CA LEU A 106 20.24 20.91 -3.64
C LEU A 106 18.88 20.59 -4.26
N LEU A 107 18.87 19.87 -5.39
CA LEU A 107 17.62 19.49 -6.06
C LEU A 107 16.88 18.38 -5.30
N GLY A 108 17.61 17.38 -4.79
CA GLY A 108 17.06 16.25 -4.07
C GLY A 108 16.39 16.64 -2.75
N SER A 109 16.95 17.62 -2.02
CA SER A 109 16.34 18.11 -0.78
C SER A 109 15.02 18.86 -1.03
N VAL A 110 14.92 19.65 -2.10
CA VAL A 110 13.67 20.31 -2.52
C VAL A 110 12.62 19.29 -2.99
N LEU A 111 13.03 18.28 -3.76
CA LEU A 111 12.12 17.20 -4.17
C LEU A 111 11.66 16.35 -2.97
N LEU A 112 12.51 16.16 -1.97
CA LEU A 112 12.19 15.42 -0.75
C LEU A 112 11.13 16.14 0.10
N VAL A 113 11.18 17.47 0.20
CA VAL A 113 10.10 18.29 0.81
C VAL A 113 8.77 17.99 0.12
N LEU A 114 8.68 18.14 -1.20
CA LEU A 114 7.45 17.86 -1.97
C LEU A 114 6.97 16.40 -1.84
N ILE A 115 7.88 15.43 -1.72
CA ILE A 115 7.52 14.02 -1.51
C ILE A 115 6.91 13.84 -0.12
N VAL A 116 7.52 14.40 0.92
CA VAL A 116 7.05 14.25 2.31
C VAL A 116 5.71 14.95 2.52
N GLU A 117 5.50 16.13 1.92
CA GLU A 117 4.20 16.82 1.96
C GLU A 117 3.11 16.06 1.18
N LEU A 118 3.40 15.55 -0.02
CA LEU A 118 2.43 14.69 -0.73
C LEU A 118 2.05 13.43 0.07
N LEU A 119 3.01 12.86 0.81
CA LEU A 119 2.74 11.76 1.73
C LEU A 119 1.91 12.23 2.93
N ASN A 120 2.22 13.38 3.53
CA ASN A 120 1.44 13.99 4.61
C ASN A 120 -0.03 14.19 4.19
N SER A 121 -0.30 14.93 3.11
CA SER A 121 -1.67 15.15 2.62
C SER A 121 -2.38 13.84 2.27
N SER A 122 -1.66 12.81 1.78
CA SER A 122 -2.27 11.49 1.53
C SER A 122 -2.70 10.77 2.81
N VAL A 123 -1.95 10.93 3.90
CA VAL A 123 -2.27 10.41 5.23
C VAL A 123 -3.42 11.20 5.84
N GLU A 124 -3.42 12.53 5.72
CA GLU A 124 -4.53 13.38 6.18
C GLU A 124 -5.85 13.02 5.49
N ALA A 125 -5.87 12.92 4.16
CA ALA A 125 -7.05 12.53 3.39
C ALA A 125 -7.54 11.11 3.74
N ALA A 126 -6.62 10.18 4.06
CA ALA A 126 -6.98 8.83 4.52
C ALA A 126 -7.60 8.84 5.92
N ILE A 127 -7.07 9.65 6.84
CA ILE A 127 -7.59 9.83 8.20
C ILE A 127 -8.97 10.49 8.17
N ASP A 128 -9.14 11.57 7.41
CA ASP A 128 -10.37 12.35 7.37
C ASP A 128 -11.54 11.56 6.71
N ARG A 129 -11.23 10.55 5.89
CA ARG A 129 -12.22 9.58 5.39
C ARG A 129 -12.70 8.59 6.45
N ILE A 130 -11.87 8.27 7.45
CA ILE A 130 -12.14 7.21 8.44
C ILE A 130 -12.65 7.80 9.78
N SER A 131 -12.17 8.99 10.16
CA SER A 131 -12.39 9.59 11.48
C SER A 131 -13.67 10.42 11.55
N LEU A 132 -14.84 9.76 11.56
CA LEU A 132 -16.13 10.44 11.78
C LEU A 132 -16.31 10.91 13.24
N GLU A 133 -15.62 10.28 14.19
CA GLU A 133 -15.42 10.78 15.55
C GLU A 133 -13.97 11.24 15.73
N ARG A 134 -13.75 12.28 16.55
CA ARG A 134 -12.41 12.85 16.82
C ARG A 134 -11.63 11.94 17.78
N HIS A 135 -10.95 10.94 17.24
CA HIS A 135 -10.06 10.07 18.01
C HIS A 135 -8.65 10.68 18.20
N GLU A 136 -8.09 10.52 19.40
CA GLU A 136 -6.71 10.91 19.75
C GLU A 136 -5.65 10.31 18.79
N LEU A 137 -5.90 9.13 18.23
CA LEU A 137 -5.01 8.49 17.25
C LEU A 137 -4.94 9.27 15.93
N SER A 138 -6.08 9.76 15.43
CA SER A 138 -6.16 10.58 14.22
C SER A 138 -5.35 11.87 14.37
N ARG A 139 -5.44 12.52 15.54
CA ARG A 139 -4.65 13.71 15.87
C ARG A 139 -3.14 13.40 15.85
N ARG A 140 -2.70 12.37 16.57
CA ARG A 140 -1.28 11.97 16.62
C ARG A 140 -0.71 11.65 15.24
N ALA A 141 -1.50 11.02 14.37
CA ALA A 141 -1.04 10.70 13.01
C ALA A 141 -0.84 11.96 12.16
N LYS A 142 -1.72 12.97 12.26
CA LYS A 142 -1.52 14.28 11.64
C LYS A 142 -0.33 15.04 12.23
N ASP A 143 -0.19 15.08 13.55
CA ASP A 143 0.95 15.72 14.24
C ASP A 143 2.30 15.12 13.78
N LEU A 144 2.39 13.79 13.60
CA LEU A 144 3.58 13.11 13.10
C LEU A 144 3.85 13.39 11.62
N GLY A 145 2.82 13.48 10.78
CA GLY A 145 2.95 13.85 9.38
C GLY A 145 3.52 15.27 9.22
N SER A 146 2.95 16.24 9.94
CA SER A 146 3.46 17.62 10.00
C SER A 146 4.90 17.70 10.55
N ALA A 147 5.25 16.87 11.53
CA ALA A 147 6.63 16.79 12.04
C ALA A 147 7.62 16.26 10.99
N ALA A 148 7.20 15.32 10.13
CA ALA A 148 8.03 14.83 9.03
C ALA A 148 8.30 15.94 7.98
N VAL A 149 7.28 16.73 7.62
CA VAL A 149 7.41 17.90 6.73
C VAL A 149 8.40 18.91 7.32
N MET A 150 8.27 19.24 8.61
CA MET A 150 9.21 20.13 9.30
C MET A 150 10.66 19.63 9.25
N VAL A 151 10.90 18.32 9.40
CA VAL A 151 12.25 17.73 9.29
C VAL A 151 12.77 17.80 7.85
N ALA A 152 11.92 17.57 6.85
CA ALA A 152 12.30 17.71 5.44
C ALA A 152 12.68 19.16 5.09
N LEU A 153 11.89 20.14 5.54
CA LEU A 153 12.18 21.58 5.39
C LEU A 153 13.48 21.98 6.10
N GLY A 154 13.70 21.50 7.33
CA GLY A 154 14.94 21.77 8.07
C GLY A 154 16.19 21.20 7.38
N MET A 155 16.08 19.99 6.82
CA MET A 155 17.14 19.38 6.00
C MET A 155 17.38 20.18 4.71
N CYS A 156 16.32 20.59 4.00
CA CYS A 156 16.45 21.43 2.81
C CYS A 156 17.16 22.77 3.14
N LEU A 157 16.74 23.45 4.20
CA LEU A 157 17.40 24.68 4.67
C LEU A 157 18.87 24.45 4.99
N MET A 158 19.20 23.37 5.73
CA MET A 158 20.58 23.03 6.08
C MET A 158 21.44 22.74 4.85
N THR A 159 20.95 21.93 3.89
CA THR A 159 21.65 21.64 2.63
C THR A 159 21.93 22.91 1.83
N TRP A 160 20.94 23.79 1.70
CA TRP A 160 21.08 25.06 0.99
C TRP A 160 22.06 26.03 1.68
N LEU A 161 21.99 26.17 3.01
CA LEU A 161 22.91 27.02 3.76
C LEU A 161 24.36 26.52 3.70
N LEU A 162 24.60 25.21 3.81
CA LEU A 162 25.95 24.65 3.79
C LEU A 162 26.60 24.69 2.40
N ILE A 163 25.82 24.50 1.33
CA ILE A 163 26.34 24.48 -0.05
C ILE A 163 26.39 25.90 -0.64
N VAL A 164 25.28 26.66 -0.58
CA VAL A 164 25.15 27.96 -1.28
C VAL A 164 25.61 29.12 -0.39
N GLY A 165 25.50 29.01 0.93
CA GLY A 165 25.93 30.05 1.88
C GLY A 165 27.38 30.50 1.68
N PRO A 166 28.38 29.59 1.59
CA PRO A 166 29.77 29.96 1.31
C PRO A 166 29.95 30.71 -0.02
N LEU A 167 29.23 30.31 -1.07
CA LEU A 167 29.26 30.98 -2.39
C LEU A 167 28.70 32.41 -2.29
N VAL A 168 27.60 32.61 -1.58
CA VAL A 168 27.00 33.94 -1.35
C VAL A 168 27.94 34.83 -0.55
N VAL A 169 28.58 34.31 0.50
CA VAL A 169 29.57 35.07 1.30
C VAL A 169 30.79 35.45 0.47
N GLN A 170 31.30 34.56 -0.39
CA GLN A 170 32.40 34.88 -1.30
C GLN A 170 32.00 35.93 -2.34
N TRP A 171 30.80 35.81 -2.92
CA TRP A 171 30.27 36.79 -3.87
C TRP A 171 30.11 38.18 -3.23
N LEU A 172 29.53 38.27 -2.02
CA LEU A 172 29.41 39.53 -1.29
C LEU A 172 30.77 40.19 -1.03
N LYS A 173 31.77 39.40 -0.61
CA LYS A 173 33.16 39.88 -0.37
C LYS A 173 33.90 40.32 -1.63
N ALA A 174 33.42 39.95 -2.82
CA ALA A 174 33.99 40.41 -4.09
C ALA A 174 33.42 41.78 -4.54
N TRP A 175 32.38 42.28 -3.85
CA TRP A 175 31.66 43.52 -4.17
C TRP A 175 31.73 44.59 -3.06
N LEU A 176 32.41 44.29 -1.94
CA LEU A 176 32.60 45.12 -0.74
C LEU A 176 34.08 45.40 -0.49
#